data_AF-A0A1Q4Z3A5-F1
#
_entry.id   AF-A0A1Q4Z3A5-F1
#
_cell.length_a   1.000
_cell.length_b   1.000
_cell.length_c   1.000
_cell.angle_alpha   90.00
_cell.angle_beta   90.00
_cell.angle_gamma   90.00
#
_symmetry.space_group_name_H-M   'P 1'
#
loop_
_entity.id
_entity.type
_entity.pdbx_description
1 polymer ?
#
loop_
_entity_poly.entity_id
_entity_poly.type
_entity_poly.pdbx_seq_one_letter_code
_entity_poly.pdbx_strand_id
1 'polypeptide(L)'
;MADITVQDFDEATLADLVHEYFQVPRDQLHAVATLDELGLDSLALMELMVVLEERSGMELLDRLKDLSLVSTLRDAAQVIKEAVDASARKAVVSHPAGLPNPAA
;
A
#
# COMPACT_ATOMS: atom_id res chain seq x y z
N MET A 1 7.24 16.33 -0.64
CA MET A 1 6.78 15.11 -1.34
C MET A 1 7.50 13.95 -0.67
N ALA A 2 6.82 13.22 0.21
CA ALA A 2 7.44 12.12 0.94
C ALA A 2 7.62 10.93 -0.02
N ASP A 3 8.84 10.43 -0.12
CA ASP A 3 9.08 9.08 -0.65
C ASP A 3 8.39 8.12 0.33
N ILE A 4 7.38 7.35 -0.10
CA ILE A 4 6.81 6.32 0.79
C ILE A 4 7.88 5.24 0.87
N THR A 5 8.75 5.36 1.87
CA THR A 5 9.70 4.29 2.14
C THR A 5 8.92 3.10 2.66
N VAL A 6 9.14 1.95 2.04
CA VAL A 6 8.62 0.60 2.37
C VAL A 6 8.61 0.31 3.89
N GLN A 7 9.53 0.93 4.64
CA GLN A 7 9.85 0.61 6.02
C GLN A 7 8.91 1.23 7.07
N ASP A 8 8.09 2.23 6.70
CA ASP A 8 7.26 2.98 7.67
C ASP A 8 5.75 2.99 7.35
N PHE A 9 5.28 2.19 6.39
CA PHE A 9 3.86 2.18 6.05
C PHE A 9 3.02 1.63 7.20
N ASP A 10 2.20 2.49 7.80
CA ASP A 10 1.38 2.22 8.97
C ASP A 10 -0.05 2.78 8.82
N GLU A 11 -0.87 2.62 9.87
CA GLU A 11 -2.25 3.12 9.90
C GLU A 11 -2.32 4.63 9.74
N ALA A 12 -1.41 5.39 10.37
CA ALA A 12 -1.37 6.84 10.26
C ALA A 12 -1.00 7.28 8.86
N THR A 13 -0.03 6.62 8.21
CA THR A 13 0.31 6.88 6.81
C THR A 13 -0.88 6.64 5.89
N LEU A 14 -1.61 5.54 6.07
CA LEU A 14 -2.83 5.28 5.30
C LEU A 14 -3.91 6.34 5.57
N ALA A 15 -4.11 6.71 6.84
CA ALA A 15 -5.05 7.76 7.22
C ALA A 15 -4.69 9.11 6.57
N ASP A 16 -3.41 9.50 6.58
CA ASP A 16 -2.92 10.71 5.93
C ASP A 16 -3.15 10.67 4.41
N LEU A 17 -2.91 9.54 3.75
CA LEU A 17 -3.23 9.38 2.32
C LEU A 17 -4.73 9.53 2.08
N VAL A 18 -5.56 8.90 2.90
CA VAL A 18 -7.01 8.99 2.75
C VAL A 18 -7.49 10.42 2.98
N HIS A 19 -6.92 11.12 3.95
CA HIS A 19 -7.18 12.54 4.19
C HIS A 19 -6.76 13.42 3.02
N GLU A 20 -5.54 13.26 2.50
CA GLU A 20 -5.03 14.10 1.41
C GLU A 20 -5.79 13.86 0.10
N TYR A 21 -6.01 12.60 -0.28
CA TYR A 21 -6.59 12.24 -1.58
C TYR A 21 -8.11 12.26 -1.58
N PHE A 22 -8.75 11.81 -0.50
CA PHE A 22 -10.22 11.70 -0.41
C PHE A 22 -10.86 12.79 0.45
N GLN A 23 -10.05 13.70 1.02
CA GLN A 23 -10.54 14.82 1.84
C GLN A 23 -11.36 14.36 3.07
N VAL A 24 -11.13 13.12 3.53
CA VAL A 24 -11.80 12.56 4.72
C VAL A 24 -11.24 13.24 5.97
N PRO A 25 -12.07 13.79 6.87
CA PRO A 25 -11.58 14.46 8.07
C PRO A 25 -10.93 13.48 9.04
N ARG A 26 -9.83 13.90 9.68
CA ARG A 26 -9.08 13.06 10.62
C ARG A 26 -9.90 12.54 11.79
N ASP A 27 -10.93 13.29 12.20
CA ASP A 27 -11.86 12.87 13.25
C ASP A 27 -12.68 11.62 12.88
N GLN A 28 -12.80 11.27 11.60
CA GLN A 28 -13.49 10.07 11.14
C GLN A 28 -12.54 8.90 10.87
N LEU A 29 -11.23 9.16 10.72
CA LEU A 29 -10.22 8.16 10.40
C LEU A 29 -9.92 7.30 11.64
N HIS A 30 -10.69 6.24 11.80
CA HIS A 30 -10.55 5.27 12.88
C HIS A 30 -10.10 3.92 12.37
N ALA A 31 -9.21 3.28 13.13
CA ALA A 31 -8.70 1.93 12.86
C ALA A 31 -9.79 0.87 12.58
N VAL A 32 -10.94 1.01 13.24
CA VAL A 32 -12.07 0.07 13.16
C VAL A 32 -13.14 0.50 12.16
N ALA A 33 -13.05 1.72 11.61
CA ALA A 33 -13.98 2.17 10.59
C ALA A 33 -13.65 1.47 9.27
N THR A 34 -14.69 1.05 8.57
CA THR A 34 -14.57 0.48 7.22
C THR A 34 -14.26 1.54 6.18
N LEU A 35 -13.63 1.16 5.08
CA LEU A 35 -13.36 2.09 3.98
C LEU A 35 -14.66 2.73 3.45
N ASP A 36 -15.76 1.95 3.41
CA ASP A 36 -17.11 2.44 3.09
C ASP A 36 -17.59 3.52 4.07
N GLU A 37 -17.46 3.27 5.39
CA GLU A 37 -17.83 4.24 6.43
C GLU A 37 -17.01 5.53 6.38
N LEU A 38 -15.77 5.45 5.91
CA LEU A 38 -14.90 6.59 5.69
C LEU A 38 -15.26 7.38 4.41
N GLY A 39 -16.24 6.90 3.63
CA GLY A 39 -16.66 7.51 2.38
C GLY A 39 -15.75 7.18 1.20
N LEU A 40 -14.96 6.11 1.27
CA LEU A 40 -14.27 5.60 0.09
C LEU A 40 -15.24 4.82 -0.80
N ASP A 41 -15.24 5.16 -2.07
CA ASP A 41 -15.91 4.41 -3.12
C ASP A 41 -14.98 3.37 -3.76
N SER A 42 -15.54 2.47 -4.57
CA SER A 42 -14.77 1.49 -5.34
C SER A 42 -13.74 2.13 -6.28
N LEU A 43 -14.06 3.30 -6.84
CA LEU A 43 -13.12 4.09 -7.66
C LEU A 43 -12.00 4.67 -6.79
N ALA A 44 -12.35 5.27 -5.65
CA ALA A 44 -11.38 5.81 -4.70
C ALA A 44 -10.39 4.74 -4.22
N LEU A 45 -10.90 3.55 -3.88
CA LEU A 45 -10.07 2.41 -3.52
C LEU A 45 -9.10 2.02 -4.65
N MET A 46 -9.58 2.00 -5.90
CA MET A 46 -8.73 1.72 -7.07
C MET A 46 -7.67 2.80 -7.28
N GLU A 47 -8.03 4.09 -7.16
CA GLU A 47 -7.10 5.21 -7.26
C GLU A 47 -6.03 5.15 -6.16
N LEU A 48 -6.41 4.81 -4.93
CA LEU A 48 -5.48 4.61 -3.83
C LEU A 48 -4.46 3.51 -4.15
N MET A 49 -4.91 2.38 -4.70
CA MET A 49 -4.02 1.28 -5.11
C MET A 49 -3.04 1.71 -6.19
N VAL A 50 -3.50 2.48 -7.19
CA VAL A 50 -2.64 3.02 -8.25
C VAL A 50 -1.62 4.00 -7.67
N VAL A 51 -2.03 4.92 -6.81
CA VAL A 51 -1.13 5.87 -6.14
C VAL A 51 -0.08 5.14 -5.31
N LEU A 52 -0.46 4.08 -4.60
CA LEU A 52 0.49 3.27 -3.83
C LEU A 52 1.52 2.58 -4.72
N GLU A 53 1.09 2.01 -5.85
CA GLU A 53 1.96 1.40 -6.84
C GLU A 53 2.92 2.43 -7.48
N GLU A 54 2.42 3.59 -7.90
CA GLU A 54 3.24 4.66 -8.47
C GLU A 54 4.26 5.22 -7.48
N ARG A 55 3.87 5.39 -6.20
CA ARG A 55 4.76 5.94 -5.16
C ARG A 55 5.78 4.93 -4.67
N SER A 56 5.43 3.65 -4.64
CA SER A 56 6.33 2.59 -4.19
C SER A 56 7.17 2.00 -5.33
N GLY A 57 6.78 2.20 -6.59
CA GLY A 57 7.40 1.61 -7.76
C GLY A 57 7.24 0.08 -7.82
N MET A 58 6.25 -0.48 -7.11
CA MET A 58 6.03 -1.92 -6.98
C MET A 58 4.63 -2.28 -7.44
N GLU A 59 4.48 -3.40 -8.15
CA GLU A 59 3.18 -3.94 -8.56
C GLU A 59 2.41 -4.43 -7.31
N LEU A 60 1.51 -3.58 -6.81
CA LEU A 60 0.74 -3.83 -5.58
C LEU A 60 -0.73 -4.12 -5.90
N LEU A 61 -1.26 -3.68 -7.04
CA LEU A 61 -2.66 -3.90 -7.43
C LEU A 61 -3.09 -5.37 -7.27
N ASP A 62 -2.28 -6.29 -7.75
CA ASP A 62 -2.55 -7.73 -7.70
C ASP A 62 -2.60 -8.30 -6.28
N ARG A 63 -1.95 -7.63 -5.33
CA ARG A 63 -1.88 -8.03 -3.92
C ARG A 63 -2.94 -7.33 -3.07
N LEU A 64 -3.41 -6.18 -3.54
CA LEU A 64 -4.45 -5.38 -2.91
C LEU A 64 -5.84 -5.73 -3.43
N LYS A 65 -5.99 -6.61 -4.42
CA LYS A 65 -7.29 -7.02 -4.98
C LYS A 65 -8.26 -7.64 -3.96
N ASP A 66 -7.73 -8.14 -2.84
CA ASP A 66 -8.53 -8.71 -1.74
C ASP A 66 -9.07 -7.62 -0.80
N LEU A 67 -8.60 -6.36 -0.93
CA LEU A 67 -9.19 -5.24 -0.22
C LEU A 67 -10.58 -4.93 -0.76
N SER A 68 -11.50 -4.72 0.17
CA SER A 68 -12.88 -4.36 -0.12
C SER A 68 -13.30 -3.18 0.74
N LEU A 69 -14.39 -2.52 0.35
CA LEU A 69 -14.94 -1.38 1.09
C LEU A 69 -15.36 -1.75 2.52
N VAL A 70 -15.65 -3.04 2.76
CA VAL A 70 -15.96 -3.58 4.09
C VAL A 70 -14.73 -3.84 4.96
N SER A 71 -13.52 -3.76 4.40
CA SER A 71 -12.29 -3.85 5.17
C SER A 71 -12.14 -2.61 6.04
N THR A 72 -11.66 -2.79 7.26
CA THR A 72 -11.37 -1.68 8.17
C THR A 72 -10.09 -0.95 7.75
N LEU A 73 -9.94 0.31 8.17
CA LEU A 73 -8.72 1.08 7.91
C LEU A 73 -7.47 0.35 8.41
N ARG A 74 -7.55 -0.29 9.59
CA ARG A 74 -6.47 -1.11 10.13
C ARG A 74 -6.15 -2.32 9.25
N ASP A 75 -7.19 -3.03 8.82
CA ASP A 75 -7.04 -4.21 7.95
C ASP A 75 -6.38 -3.81 6.63
N ALA A 76 -6.86 -2.72 6.02
CA ALA A 76 -6.29 -2.16 4.80
C ALA A 76 -4.81 -1.77 4.99
N ALA A 77 -4.47 -1.06 6.07
CA ALA A 77 -3.10 -0.68 6.37
C ALA A 77 -2.19 -1.91 6.56
N GLN A 78 -2.70 -2.95 7.21
CA GLN A 78 -1.96 -4.19 7.41
C GLN A 78 -1.69 -4.92 6.09
N VAL A 79 -2.71 -5.09 5.24
CA VAL A 79 -2.57 -5.74 3.94
C VAL A 79 -1.59 -4.99 3.05
N ILE A 80 -1.67 -3.65 3.01
CA ILE A 80 -0.75 -2.82 2.23
C ILE A 80 0.67 -2.96 2.78
N LYS A 81 0.85 -2.90 4.09
CA LYS A 81 2.17 -3.10 4.73
C LYS A 81 2.77 -4.46 4.39
N GLU A 82 1.98 -5.53 4.45
CA GLU A 82 2.42 -6.88 4.09
C GLU A 82 2.73 -6.99 2.59
N ALA A 83 1.97 -6.30 1.74
CA ALA A 83 2.22 -6.25 0.30
C ALA A 83 3.56 -5.54 -0.02
N VAL A 84 3.76 -4.36 0.57
CA VAL A 84 4.96 -3.54 0.41
C VAL A 84 6.20 -4.27 0.94
N ASP A 85 6.14 -4.85 2.14
CA ASP A 85 7.26 -5.60 2.75
C ASP A 85 7.65 -6.82 1.91
N ALA A 86 6.68 -7.63 1.47
CA ALA A 86 7.00 -8.81 0.68
C ALA A 86 7.47 -8.48 -0.74
N SER A 87 7.02 -7.37 -1.34
CA SER A 87 7.55 -6.92 -2.64
C SER A 87 9.00 -6.45 -2.51
N ALA A 88 9.35 -5.75 -1.43
CA ALA A 88 10.75 -5.38 -1.15
C ALA A 88 11.66 -6.61 -0.93
N ARG A 89 11.18 -7.65 -0.23
CA ARG A 89 11.93 -8.91 -0.10
C ARG A 89 12.13 -9.61 -1.44
N LYS A 90 11.11 -9.64 -2.29
CA LYS A 90 11.18 -10.26 -3.62
C LYS A 90 12.15 -9.50 -4.54
N ALA A 91 12.20 -8.17 -4.47
CA ALA A 91 13.15 -7.37 -5.23
C ALA A 91 14.62 -7.67 -4.84
N VAL A 92 14.90 -7.83 -3.55
CA VAL A 92 16.24 -8.22 -3.06
C VAL A 92 16.62 -9.65 -3.50
N VAL A 93 15.67 -10.59 -3.49
CA VAL A 93 15.93 -11.99 -3.88
C VAL A 93 16.02 -12.18 -5.40
N SER A 94 15.36 -11.32 -6.19
CA SER A 94 15.31 -11.41 -7.66
C SER A 94 16.49 -10.74 -8.36
N HIS A 95 17.43 -10.16 -7.62
CA HIS A 95 18.76 -9.76 -8.12
C HIS A 95 19.88 -10.62 -7.51
N PRO A 96 19.88 -11.96 -7.65
CA PRO A 96 21.07 -12.73 -7.38
C PRO A 96 22.06 -12.43 -8.49
N ALA A 97 23.26 -12.03 -8.08
CA ALA A 97 24.44 -11.83 -8.92
C ALA A 97 24.44 -12.72 -10.17
N GLY A 98 24.53 -12.07 -11.34
CA GLY A 98 24.92 -12.73 -12.57
C GLY A 98 26.17 -13.56 -12.31
N LEU A 99 26.12 -14.82 -12.73
CA LEU A 99 27.23 -15.74 -12.65
C LEU A 99 28.53 -15.06 -13.16
N PRO A 100 29.64 -15.10 -12.42
CA PRO A 100 30.92 -15.13 -13.09
C PRO A 100 31.00 -16.49 -13.80
N ASN A 101 30.80 -16.46 -15.11
CA ASN A 101 31.17 -17.54 -16.01
C ASN A 101 32.68 -17.83 -15.83
N PRO A 102 33.11 -19.02 -15.37
CA PRO A 102 34.51 -19.39 -15.47
C PRO A 102 34.79 -19.86 -16.90
N ALA A 103 35.01 -18.90 -17.80
CA ALA A 103 35.72 -19.15 -19.05
C ALA A 103 37.18 -18.74 -18.85
N ALA A 104 38.03 -19.70 -18.45
CA ALA A 104 39.45 -19.80 -18.78
C ALA A 104 40.03 -21.10 -18.20
#